data_AF-A0A831YBQ7-F1
#
_entry.id   AF-A0A831YBQ7-F1
#
_cell.length_a   1.000
_cell.length_b   1.000
_cell.length_c   1.000
_cell.angle_alpha   90.00
_cell.angle_beta   90.00
_cell.angle_gamma   90.00
#
_symmetry.space_group_name_H-M   'P 1'
#
loop_
_entity.id
_entity.type
_entity.pdbx_description
1 polymer ?
#
loop_
_entity_poly.entity_id
_entity_poly.type
_entity_poly.pdbx_seq_one_letter_code
_entity_poly.pdbx_strand_id
1 'polypeptide(L)'
;MAQTNTSVLKEDLVSAVAASARVAVGLEMAYDIVDELARVPEKYPELFARLSRVVVKTLSDIEAALDKVKDDEEKKALERARRRLMRWGRLLESFIKRLEDVDDEKRRAEEIRKFAALALAPDRLTVEVAEILERL
;
A
#
# COMPACT_ATOMS: atom_id res chain seq x y z
N MET A 1 -3.20 -10.82 31.83
CA MET A 1 -3.65 -11.34 30.52
C MET A 1 -4.21 -10.19 29.66
N ALA A 2 -3.36 -9.28 29.17
CA ALA A 2 -3.77 -8.11 28.38
C ALA A 2 -3.08 -8.01 27.01
N GLN A 3 -2.29 -9.02 26.62
CA GLN A 3 -1.43 -8.95 25.43
C GLN A 3 -2.12 -9.41 24.12
N THR A 4 -3.31 -10.00 24.19
CA THR A 4 -3.94 -10.66 23.03
C THR A 4 -4.62 -9.66 22.09
N ASN A 5 -5.31 -8.63 22.61
CA ASN A 5 -6.06 -7.67 21.76
C ASN A 5 -5.19 -6.65 21.03
N THR A 6 -4.02 -6.28 21.58
CA THR A 6 -3.14 -5.29 20.94
C THR A 6 -2.41 -5.86 19.73
N SER A 7 -2.14 -7.17 19.69
CA SER A 7 -1.43 -7.82 18.58
C SER A 7 -2.30 -7.92 17.31
N VAL A 8 -3.59 -8.22 17.46
CA VAL A 8 -4.55 -8.34 16.35
C VAL A 8 -4.81 -6.98 15.70
N LEU A 9 -4.97 -5.91 16.50
CA LEU A 9 -5.07 -4.53 16.00
C LEU A 9 -3.76 -4.04 15.36
N LYS A 10 -2.60 -4.53 15.84
CA LYS A 10 -1.29 -4.20 15.27
C LYS A 10 -1.06 -4.86 13.91
N GLU A 11 -1.50 -6.10 13.71
CA GLU A 11 -1.42 -6.71 12.37
C GLU A 11 -2.38 -6.07 11.37
N ASP A 12 -3.50 -5.52 11.84
CA ASP A 12 -4.46 -4.82 11.00
C ASP A 12 -3.86 -3.58 10.33
N LEU A 13 -3.11 -2.75 11.07
CA LEU A 13 -2.56 -1.51 10.49
C LEU A 13 -1.51 -1.75 9.40
N VAL A 14 -0.52 -2.62 9.65
CA VAL A 14 0.55 -2.92 8.67
C VAL A 14 -0.06 -3.54 7.42
N SER A 15 -1.03 -4.46 7.60
CA SER A 15 -1.72 -5.10 6.48
C SER A 15 -2.58 -4.11 5.70
N ALA A 16 -3.26 -3.19 6.39
CA ALA A 16 -4.10 -2.17 5.78
C ALA A 16 -3.27 -1.16 4.96
N VAL A 17 -2.17 -0.63 5.53
CA VAL A 17 -1.30 0.32 4.80
C VAL A 17 -0.62 -0.37 3.61
N ALA A 18 -0.18 -1.63 3.76
CA ALA A 18 0.39 -2.41 2.67
C ALA A 18 -0.63 -2.70 1.58
N ALA A 19 -1.89 -3.00 1.92
CA ALA A 19 -2.96 -3.22 0.94
C ALA A 19 -3.27 -1.97 0.11
N SER A 20 -3.13 -0.78 0.67
CA SER A 20 -3.23 0.49 -0.08
C SER A 20 -2.04 0.66 -1.03
N ALA A 21 -0.81 0.40 -0.57
CA ALA A 21 0.39 0.51 -1.42
C ALA A 21 0.41 -0.52 -2.55
N ARG A 22 -0.02 -1.76 -2.29
CA ARG A 22 0.05 -2.91 -3.20
C ARG A 22 -0.52 -2.66 -4.59
N VAL A 23 -1.64 -1.92 -4.66
CA VAL A 23 -2.25 -1.55 -5.94
C VAL A 23 -1.27 -0.71 -6.76
N ALA A 24 -0.70 0.34 -6.16
CA ALA A 24 0.28 1.20 -6.83
C ALA A 24 1.58 0.47 -7.15
N VAL A 25 2.08 -0.35 -6.23
CA VAL A 25 3.31 -1.14 -6.43
C VAL A 25 3.16 -2.11 -7.61
N GLY A 26 2.03 -2.81 -7.69
CA GLY A 26 1.78 -3.76 -8.77
C GLY A 26 1.60 -3.09 -10.13
N LEU A 27 0.86 -1.98 -10.19
CA LEU A 27 0.54 -1.29 -11.44
C LEU A 27 1.71 -0.49 -12.01
N GLU A 28 2.50 0.14 -11.14
CA GLU A 28 3.62 1.01 -11.56
C GLU A 28 4.97 0.29 -11.52
N MET A 29 4.98 -1.00 -11.19
CA MET A 29 6.19 -1.79 -10.99
C MET A 29 7.18 -1.13 -10.01
N ALA A 30 6.68 -0.48 -8.97
CA ALA A 30 7.48 0.26 -7.97
C ALA A 30 8.16 -0.68 -6.95
N TYR A 31 8.63 -1.85 -7.41
CA TYR A 31 9.26 -2.88 -6.62
C TYR A 31 10.60 -2.42 -6.03
N ASP A 32 11.32 -1.56 -6.76
CA ASP A 32 12.58 -0.98 -6.32
C ASP A 32 12.45 -0.23 -4.98
N ILE A 33 11.39 0.58 -4.83
CA ILE A 33 11.12 1.33 -3.60
C ILE A 33 10.82 0.37 -2.44
N VAL A 34 10.04 -0.68 -2.69
CA VAL A 34 9.63 -1.67 -1.68
C VAL A 34 10.81 -2.56 -1.26
N ASP A 35 11.64 -2.97 -2.22
CA ASP A 35 12.86 -3.74 -1.95
C ASP A 35 13.89 -2.89 -1.20
N GLU A 36 13.97 -1.59 -1.51
CA GLU A 36 14.81 -0.66 -0.77
C GLU A 36 14.31 -0.50 0.68
N LEU A 37 13.00 -0.41 0.92
CA LEU A 37 12.42 -0.40 2.27
C LEU A 37 12.80 -1.65 3.08
N ALA A 38 12.83 -2.83 2.46
CA ALA A 38 13.22 -4.05 3.13
C ALA A 38 14.72 -4.10 3.49
N ARG A 39 15.56 -3.51 2.62
CA ARG A 39 17.02 -3.51 2.71
C ARG A 39 17.56 -2.46 3.67
N VAL A 40 17.02 -1.24 3.61
CA VAL A 40 17.45 -0.04 4.38
C VAL A 40 16.24 0.61 5.08
N PRO A 41 15.62 -0.11 6.04
CA PRO A 41 14.39 0.34 6.70
C PRO A 41 14.53 1.69 7.43
N GLU A 42 15.73 2.08 7.86
CA GLU A 42 16.01 3.38 8.47
C GLU A 42 15.68 4.57 7.54
N LYS A 43 15.62 4.36 6.22
CA LYS A 43 15.23 5.37 5.23
C LYS A 43 13.72 5.43 4.97
N TYR A 44 12.89 4.78 5.79
CA TYR A 44 11.44 4.71 5.57
C TYR A 44 10.75 6.05 5.31
N PRO A 45 11.11 7.20 5.92
CA PRO A 45 10.39 8.45 5.66
C PRO A 45 10.54 8.90 4.21
N GLU A 46 11.75 8.83 3.65
CA GLU A 46 12.04 9.19 2.27
C GLU A 46 11.40 8.20 1.29
N LEU A 47 11.52 6.91 1.57
CA LEU A 47 10.99 5.86 0.70
C LEU A 47 9.45 5.84 0.70
N PHE A 48 8.79 6.12 1.82
CA PHE A 48 7.35 6.31 1.86
C PHE A 48 6.90 7.58 1.14
N ALA A 49 7.69 8.65 1.14
CA ALA A 49 7.40 9.83 0.33
C ALA A 49 7.49 9.51 -1.18
N ARG A 50 8.49 8.75 -1.61
CA ARG A 50 8.59 8.24 -2.99
C ARG A 50 7.38 7.37 -3.34
N LEU A 51 7.05 6.41 -2.48
CA LEU A 51 5.88 5.53 -2.68
C LEU A 51 4.56 6.30 -2.72
N SER A 52 4.44 7.39 -1.94
CA SER A 52 3.25 8.25 -1.96
C SER A 52 3.04 8.92 -3.31
N ARG A 53 4.12 9.31 -4.02
CA ARG A 53 4.01 9.86 -5.38
C ARG A 53 3.47 8.81 -6.36
N VAL A 54 3.95 7.57 -6.24
CA VAL A 54 3.46 6.44 -7.03
C VAL A 54 1.96 6.21 -6.76
N VAL A 55 1.56 6.17 -5.50
CA VAL A 55 0.15 6.03 -5.10
C VAL A 55 -0.74 7.13 -5.69
N VAL A 56 -0.29 8.39 -5.66
CA VAL A 56 -1.05 9.51 -6.24
C VAL A 56 -1.17 9.39 -7.76
N LYS A 57 -0.09 9.05 -8.46
CA LYS A 57 -0.12 8.79 -9.91
C LYS A 57 -1.13 7.69 -10.23
N THR A 58 -1.03 6.55 -9.55
CA THR A 58 -1.94 5.41 -9.79
C THR A 58 -3.39 5.76 -9.48
N LEU A 59 -3.64 6.59 -8.46
CA LEU A 59 -4.99 7.09 -8.19
C LEU A 59 -5.53 7.90 -9.36
N SER A 60 -4.73 8.81 -9.93
CA SER A 60 -5.11 9.59 -11.10
C SER A 60 -5.36 8.71 -12.33
N ASP A 61 -4.52 7.69 -12.56
CA ASP A 61 -4.69 6.75 -13.67
C ASP A 61 -6.00 5.94 -13.53
N ILE A 62 -6.34 5.49 -12.32
CA ILE A 62 -7.61 4.82 -12.04
C ILE A 62 -8.81 5.76 -12.20
N GLU A 63 -8.70 7.02 -11.78
CA GLU A 63 -9.76 8.00 -11.98
C GLU A 63 -10.01 8.27 -13.47
N ALA A 64 -8.96 8.38 -14.28
CA ALA A 64 -9.10 8.52 -15.73
C ALA A 64 -9.70 7.26 -16.39
N ALA A 65 -9.40 6.07 -15.87
CA ALA A 65 -9.96 4.81 -16.36
C ALA A 65 -11.46 4.66 -16.03
N LEU A 66 -11.91 5.14 -14.87
CA LEU A 66 -13.31 5.11 -14.45
C LEU A 66 -14.25 5.84 -15.44
N ASP A 67 -13.74 6.86 -16.12
CA ASP A 67 -14.50 7.62 -17.14
C ASP A 67 -14.57 6.90 -18.50
N LYS A 68 -13.66 5.94 -18.75
CA LYS A 68 -13.55 5.22 -20.04
C LYS A 68 -14.25 3.86 -20.03
N VAL A 69 -14.28 3.20 -18.87
CA VAL A 69 -14.84 1.86 -18.71
C VAL A 69 -16.37 1.91 -18.76
N LYS A 70 -16.96 0.99 -19.55
CA LYS A 70 -18.41 0.83 -19.68
C LYS A 70 -18.95 -0.39 -18.94
N ASP A 71 -18.10 -1.37 -18.64
CA ASP A 71 -18.48 -2.57 -17.92
C ASP A 71 -18.62 -2.29 -16.41
N ASP A 72 -19.75 -2.69 -15.84
CA ASP A 72 -20.08 -2.40 -14.44
C ASP A 72 -19.18 -3.15 -13.45
N GLU A 73 -18.71 -4.35 -13.78
CA GLU A 73 -17.83 -5.13 -12.91
C GLU A 73 -16.41 -4.56 -12.92
N GLU A 74 -15.91 -4.16 -14.09
CA GLU A 74 -14.65 -3.44 -14.23
C GLU A 74 -14.69 -2.11 -13.46
N LYS A 75 -15.80 -1.36 -13.58
CA LYS A 75 -16.00 -0.12 -12.83
C LYS A 75 -15.98 -0.37 -11.32
N LYS A 76 -16.64 -1.42 -10.83
CA LYS A 76 -16.58 -1.82 -9.41
C LYS A 76 -15.17 -2.17 -8.96
N ALA A 77 -14.37 -2.83 -9.80
CA ALA A 77 -12.96 -3.12 -9.49
C ALA A 77 -12.14 -1.83 -9.35
N LEU A 78 -12.23 -0.92 -10.33
CA LEU A 78 -11.57 0.38 -10.29
C LEU A 78 -12.00 1.22 -9.09
N GLU A 79 -13.29 1.25 -8.75
CA GLU A 79 -13.77 1.95 -7.55
C GLU A 79 -13.23 1.36 -6.24
N ARG A 80 -13.14 0.01 -6.15
CA ARG A 80 -12.53 -0.65 -5.00
C ARG A 80 -11.06 -0.25 -4.85
N ALA A 81 -10.32 -0.20 -5.96
CA ALA A 81 -8.92 0.22 -6.00
C ALA A 81 -8.76 1.69 -5.60
N ARG A 82 -9.58 2.58 -6.19
CA ARG A 82 -9.66 4.00 -5.84
C ARG A 82 -9.87 4.21 -4.33
N ARG A 83 -10.85 3.53 -3.74
CA ARG A 83 -11.12 3.60 -2.29
C ARG A 83 -9.93 3.14 -1.44
N ARG A 84 -9.20 2.11 -1.87
CA ARG A 84 -7.98 1.67 -1.17
C ARG A 84 -6.87 2.72 -1.25
N LEU A 85 -6.63 3.29 -2.43
CA LEU A 85 -5.58 4.31 -2.63
C LEU A 85 -5.90 5.60 -1.87
N MET A 86 -7.16 6.05 -1.85
CA MET A 86 -7.57 7.24 -1.08
C MET A 86 -7.32 7.11 0.44
N ARG A 87 -7.26 5.88 0.98
CA ARG A 87 -6.96 5.64 2.40
C ARG A 87 -5.47 5.75 2.73
N TRP A 88 -4.59 5.81 1.73
CA TRP A 88 -3.14 5.78 1.88
C TRP A 88 -2.64 6.81 2.87
N GLY A 89 -2.95 8.10 2.69
CA GLY A 89 -2.40 9.18 3.53
C GLY A 89 -2.67 8.96 5.02
N ARG A 90 -3.93 8.67 5.38
CA ARG A 90 -4.33 8.42 6.77
C ARG A 90 -3.68 7.16 7.36
N LEU A 91 -3.61 6.08 6.57
CA LEU A 91 -3.01 4.82 7.01
C LEU A 91 -1.49 4.95 7.17
N LEU A 92 -0.83 5.63 6.25
CA LEU A 92 0.60 5.91 6.31
C LEU A 92 0.92 6.79 7.52
N GLU A 93 0.17 7.86 7.76
CA GLU A 93 0.38 8.73 8.93
C GLU A 93 0.29 7.92 10.24
N SER A 94 -0.73 7.06 10.34
CA SER A 94 -0.92 6.20 11.51
C SER A 94 0.23 5.18 11.65
N PHE A 95 0.75 4.67 10.53
CA PHE A 95 1.86 3.74 10.53
C PHE A 95 3.18 4.42 10.90
N ILE A 96 3.46 5.63 10.39
CA ILE A 96 4.64 6.42 10.74
C ILE A 96 4.65 6.72 12.24
N LYS A 97 3.54 7.22 12.81
CA LYS A 97 3.43 7.46 14.26
C LYS A 97 3.76 6.21 15.07
N ARG A 98 3.24 5.06 14.64
CA ARG A 98 3.57 3.77 15.27
C ARG A 98 5.05 3.42 15.17
N LEU A 99 5.69 3.65 14.02
CA LEU A 99 7.12 3.39 13.86
C LEU A 99 7.97 4.29 14.76
N GLU A 100 7.55 5.55 14.93
CA GLU A 100 8.17 6.52 15.84
C GLU A 100 7.99 6.14 17.32
N ASP A 101 6.85 5.55 17.69
CA ASP A 101 6.56 5.03 19.03
C ASP A 101 7.33 3.73 19.38
N VAL A 102 8.02 3.12 18.40
CA VAL A 102 8.83 1.91 18.62
C VAL A 102 10.26 2.33 18.97
N ASP A 103 10.64 2.19 20.24
CA ASP A 103 11.99 2.50 20.74
C ASP A 103 13.07 1.53 20.22
N ASP A 104 12.69 0.29 19.91
CA ASP A 104 13.60 -0.75 19.42
C ASP A 104 13.74 -0.67 17.89
N GLU A 105 14.90 -0.23 17.43
CA GLU A 105 15.26 -0.13 16.00
C GLU A 105 15.06 -1.45 15.24
N LYS A 106 15.40 -2.59 15.86
CA LYS A 106 15.24 -3.89 15.22
C LYS A 106 13.77 -4.21 14.99
N ARG A 107 12.93 -3.93 15.99
CA ARG A 107 11.48 -4.13 15.90
C ARG A 107 10.85 -3.20 14.87
N ARG A 108 11.29 -1.93 14.81
CA ARG A 108 10.87 -0.97 13.78
C ARG A 108 11.21 -1.48 12.38
N ALA A 109 12.44 -1.97 12.19
CA ALA A 109 12.88 -2.57 10.94
C ALA A 109 12.06 -3.81 10.55
N GLU A 110 11.69 -4.67 11.50
CA GLU A 110 10.81 -5.82 11.25
C GLU A 110 9.42 -5.40 10.78
N GLU A 111 8.83 -4.34 11.34
CA GLU A 111 7.54 -3.83 10.88
C GLU A 111 7.60 -3.26 9.46
N ILE A 112 8.68 -2.56 9.11
CA ILE A 112 8.90 -2.01 7.77
C ILE A 112 9.11 -3.15 6.75
N ARG A 113 9.89 -4.18 7.11
CA ARG A 113 10.06 -5.37 6.27
C ARG A 113 8.76 -6.14 6.07
N LYS A 114 7.93 -6.23 7.12
CA LYS A 114 6.60 -6.84 7.02
C LYS A 114 5.68 -6.02 6.09
N PHE A 115 5.69 -4.70 6.20
CA PHE A 115 5.00 -3.82 5.25
C PHE A 115 5.48 -4.10 3.82
N ALA A 116 6.79 -4.13 3.60
CA ALA A 116 7.37 -4.32 2.28
C ALA A 116 6.95 -5.67 1.66
N ALA A 117 7.06 -6.76 2.41
CA ALA A 117 6.65 -8.09 1.94
C ALA A 117 5.16 -8.14 1.55
N LEU A 118 4.29 -7.50 2.34
CA LEU A 118 2.85 -7.47 2.07
C LEU A 118 2.48 -6.53 0.92
N ALA A 119 3.22 -5.43 0.74
CA ALA A 119 3.00 -4.48 -0.35
C ALA A 119 3.47 -5.04 -1.70
N LEU A 120 4.51 -5.89 -1.69
CA LEU A 120 5.06 -6.52 -2.89
C LEU A 120 4.14 -7.60 -3.49
N ALA A 121 3.49 -8.39 -2.64
CA ALA A 121 2.65 -9.50 -3.08
C ALA A 121 1.32 -8.99 -3.67
N PRO A 122 1.05 -9.16 -4.99
CA PRO A 122 -0.22 -8.72 -5.58
C PRO A 122 -1.38 -9.55 -5.04
N ASP A 123 -2.56 -8.92 -4.93
CA ASP A 123 -3.80 -9.60 -4.62
C ASP A 123 -4.74 -9.61 -5.83
N ARG A 124 -5.85 -10.34 -5.73
CA ARG A 124 -6.83 -10.47 -6.82
C ARG A 124 -7.29 -9.11 -7.37
N LEU A 125 -7.48 -8.10 -6.52
CA LEU A 125 -7.89 -6.78 -6.98
C LEU A 125 -6.76 -6.09 -7.77
N THR A 126 -5.51 -6.23 -7.33
CA THR A 126 -4.36 -5.69 -8.07
C THR A 126 -4.28 -6.27 -9.48
N VAL A 127 -4.46 -7.58 -9.63
CA VAL A 127 -4.45 -8.26 -10.94
C VAL A 127 -5.64 -7.82 -11.80
N GLU A 128 -6.86 -7.83 -11.24
CA GLU A 128 -8.07 -7.37 -11.94
C GLU A 128 -7.91 -5.95 -12.50
N VAL A 129 -7.36 -5.03 -11.70
CA VAL A 129 -7.16 -3.63 -12.13
C VAL A 129 -6.08 -3.53 -13.20
N ALA A 130 -4.99 -4.30 -13.10
CA ALA A 130 -3.94 -4.30 -14.11
C ALA A 130 -4.49 -4.71 -15.49
N GLU A 131 -5.25 -5.81 -15.53
CA GLU A 131 -5.88 -6.30 -16.76
C GLU A 131 -6.89 -5.31 -17.36
N ILE A 132 -7.57 -4.52 -16.52
CA ILE A 132 -8.47 -3.46 -17.00
C ILE A 132 -7.64 -2.33 -17.63
N LEU A 133 -6.60 -1.84 -16.93
CA LEU A 133 -5.80 -0.71 -17.40
C LEU A 133 -5.00 -1.03 -18.67
N GLU A 134 -4.50 -2.26 -18.83
CA GLU A 134 -3.79 -2.70 -20.04
C GLU A 134 -4.66 -2.69 -21.31
N ARG A 135 -5.99 -2.73 -21.17
CA ARG A 135 -6.93 -2.77 -22.29
C ARG A 135 -7.46 -1.39 -22.72
N LEU A 136 -7.13 -0.32 -21.99
CA LEU A 136 -7.62 1.05 -22.21
C LEU A 136 -6.65 1.90 -23.02
#